data_AF-A0A937Y698-F1
#
_entry.id   AF-A0A937Y698-F1
#
_cell.length_a   1.000
_cell.length_b   1.000
_cell.length_c   1.000
_cell.angle_alpha   90.00
_cell.angle_beta   90.00
_cell.angle_gamma   90.00
#
_symmetry.space_group_name_H-M   'P 1'
#
loop_
_entity.id
_entity.type
_entity.pdbx_description
1 polymer ?
#
loop_
_entity_poly.entity_id
_entity_poly.type
_entity_poly.pdbx_seq_one_letter_code
_entity_poly.pdbx_strand_id
1 'polypeptide(L)'
;MTTTASLQAPREFLIPRGPRTVGFPTPDQIRASIQQLVSEHEFAQAQQLAEEGLEVYPDSEGVLAISALVAIVRQDWLYAVVLLEKLVFLQGDRASDLTRMMLERARKYRGNAMPTKRQTIATAAH
;
A
#
# COMPACT_ATOMS: atom_id res chain seq x y z
N MET A 1 -9.51 26.21 36.80
CA MET A 1 -8.34 25.67 37.51
C MET A 1 -8.41 24.15 37.31
N THR A 2 -7.72 23.61 36.29
CA THR A 2 -6.56 22.67 36.43
C THR A 2 -6.95 21.34 37.10
N THR A 3 -6.73 20.14 36.58
CA THR A 3 -5.71 19.66 35.63
C THR A 3 -6.09 18.30 35.04
N THR A 4 -5.65 18.11 33.80
CA THR A 4 -5.33 16.87 33.07
C THR A 4 -4.80 15.73 33.95
N ALA A 5 -5.38 14.54 33.74
CA ALA A 5 -4.74 13.24 33.90
C ALA A 5 -5.40 12.32 32.86
N SER A 6 -5.02 12.38 31.58
CA SER A 6 -3.92 11.61 30.99
C SER A 6 -3.73 10.25 31.66
N LEU A 7 -4.67 9.34 31.40
CA LEU A 7 -4.41 7.90 31.51
C LEU A 7 -4.34 7.36 30.08
N GLN A 8 -3.11 7.33 29.57
CA GLN A 8 -2.69 6.61 28.38
C GLN A 8 -3.04 5.13 28.58
N ALA A 9 -4.22 4.70 28.14
CA ALA A 9 -4.55 3.29 28.02
C ALA A 9 -3.78 2.71 26.80
N PRO A 10 -3.21 1.49 26.89
CA PRO A 10 -2.56 0.86 25.77
C PRO A 10 -3.57 0.73 24.63
N ARG A 11 -3.20 1.17 23.43
CA ARG A 11 -3.96 0.95 22.19
C ARG A 11 -4.10 -0.57 21.99
N GLU A 12 -5.12 -1.16 22.62
CA GLU A 12 -5.60 -2.49 22.28
C GLU A 12 -6.00 -2.40 20.82
N PHE A 13 -5.14 -2.95 19.97
CA PHE A 13 -5.35 -3.15 18.56
C PHE A 13 -6.53 -4.12 18.41
N LEU A 14 -7.74 -3.58 18.51
CA LEU A 14 -8.99 -4.32 18.51
C LEU A 14 -9.35 -4.65 17.07
N ILE A 15 -8.57 -5.55 16.47
CA ILE A 15 -9.01 -6.29 15.27
C ILE A 15 -10.33 -6.96 15.67
N PRO A 16 -11.43 -6.78 14.93
CA PRO A 16 -12.69 -7.48 15.23
C PRO A 16 -12.41 -8.99 15.21
N ARG A 17 -12.49 -9.58 16.40
CA ARG A 17 -12.14 -10.98 16.66
C ARG A 17 -13.18 -11.91 16.04
N GLY A 18 -12.93 -12.32 14.80
CA GLY A 18 -13.31 -13.66 14.35
C GLY A 18 -12.61 -14.73 15.22
N PRO A 19 -13.07 -15.99 15.21
CA PRO A 19 -12.50 -17.04 16.06
C PRO A 19 -11.00 -17.14 15.82
N ARG A 20 -10.22 -16.78 16.85
CA ARG A 20 -8.75 -16.80 16.84
C ARG A 20 -8.29 -18.26 16.82
N THR A 21 -8.12 -18.79 15.61
CA THR A 21 -7.11 -19.83 15.39
C THR A 21 -5.77 -19.15 15.58
N VAL A 22 -4.99 -19.64 16.55
CA VAL A 22 -3.60 -19.24 16.77
C VAL A 22 -2.81 -19.76 15.57
N GLY A 23 -2.76 -18.95 14.52
CA GLY A 23 -2.15 -19.24 13.23
C GLY A 23 -1.96 -17.94 12.48
N PHE A 24 -1.07 -17.92 11.48
CA PHE A 24 -0.81 -16.73 10.69
C PHE A 24 -2.13 -16.14 10.16
N PRO A 25 -2.31 -14.80 10.20
CA PRO A 25 -3.56 -14.18 9.81
C PRO A 25 -3.88 -14.57 8.36
N THR A 26 -5.15 -14.90 8.11
CA THR A 26 -5.62 -15.19 6.74
C THR A 26 -5.45 -13.95 5.86
N PRO A 27 -5.31 -14.11 4.53
CA PRO A 27 -5.16 -12.97 3.62
C PRO A 27 -6.32 -11.95 3.73
N ASP A 28 -7.52 -12.39 4.09
CA ASP A 28 -8.66 -11.51 4.33
C ASP A 28 -8.48 -10.65 5.60
N GLN A 29 -7.96 -11.24 6.68
CA GLN A 29 -7.62 -10.49 7.90
C GLN A 29 -6.49 -9.51 7.68
N ILE A 30 -5.44 -9.91 6.95
CA ILE A 30 -4.33 -9.02 6.58
C ILE A 30 -4.87 -7.80 5.82
N ARG A 31 -5.74 -8.02 4.84
CA ARG A 31 -6.39 -6.93 4.09
C ARG A 31 -7.18 -6.00 5.00
N ALA A 32 -8.02 -6.55 5.90
CA ALA A 32 -8.82 -5.76 6.81
C ALA A 32 -7.95 -4.90 7.76
N SER A 33 -6.88 -5.48 8.30
CA SER A 33 -5.93 -4.76 9.15
C SER A 33 -5.20 -3.65 8.40
N ILE A 34 -4.73 -3.91 7.17
CA ILE A 34 -4.08 -2.89 6.34
C ILE A 34 -5.06 -1.76 5.98
N GLN A 35 -6.31 -2.08 5.63
CA GLN A 35 -7.35 -1.07 5.34
C GLN A 35 -7.61 -0.17 6.55
N GLN A 36 -7.63 -0.76 7.76
CA GLN A 36 -7.78 0.02 8.99
C GLN A 36 -6.59 0.95 9.18
N LEU A 37 -5.36 0.45 9.07
CA LEU A 37 -4.14 1.26 9.20
C LEU A 37 -4.08 2.41 8.18
N VAL A 38 -4.49 2.15 6.93
CA VAL A 38 -4.61 3.19 5.89
C VAL A 38 -5.66 4.24 6.26
N SER A 39 -6.78 3.82 6.85
CA SER A 39 -7.85 4.73 7.33
C SER A 39 -7.38 5.57 8.53
N GLU A 40 -6.51 5.02 9.37
CA GLU A 40 -5.85 5.71 10.49
C GLU A 40 -4.65 6.57 10.04
N HIS A 41 -4.35 6.61 8.74
CA HIS A 41 -3.17 7.26 8.16
C HIS A 41 -1.81 6.72 8.64
N GLU A 42 -1.78 5.52 9.22
CA GLU A 42 -0.57 4.83 9.71
C GLU A 42 0.12 4.08 8.55
N PHE A 43 0.49 4.79 7.49
CA PHE A 43 1.00 4.19 6.24
C PHE A 43 2.32 3.42 6.39
N ALA A 44 3.13 3.76 7.40
CA ALA A 44 4.37 3.05 7.70
C ALA A 44 4.08 1.64 8.23
N GLN A 45 3.15 1.53 9.18
CA GLN A 45 2.73 0.25 9.74
C GLN A 45 1.93 -0.57 8.71
N ALA A 46 1.07 0.08 7.93
CA ALA A 46 0.33 -0.57 6.85
C ALA A 46 1.27 -1.24 5.84
N GLN A 47 2.40 -0.59 5.53
CA GLN A 47 3.39 -1.16 4.62
C GLN A 47 4.16 -2.31 5.27
N GLN A 48 4.62 -2.18 6.52
CA GLN A 48 5.30 -3.29 7.19
C GLN A 48 4.41 -4.53 7.24
N LEU A 49 3.15 -4.38 7.65
CA LEU A 49 2.20 -5.49 7.70
C LEU A 49 1.93 -6.08 6.30
N ALA A 50 1.94 -5.25 5.27
CA ALA A 50 1.81 -5.70 3.88
C ALA A 50 3.03 -6.51 3.43
N GLU A 51 4.24 -6.07 3.77
CA GLU A 51 5.50 -6.77 3.47
C GLU A 51 5.57 -8.11 4.21
N GLU A 52 5.27 -8.11 5.51
CA GLU A 52 5.16 -9.34 6.32
C GLU A 52 4.10 -10.29 5.75
N GLY A 53 2.96 -9.75 5.31
CA GLY A 53 1.90 -10.52 4.66
C GLY A 53 2.34 -11.14 3.32
N LEU A 54 3.17 -10.44 2.55
CA LEU A 54 3.73 -10.93 1.29
C LEU A 54 4.81 -11.99 1.51
N GLU A 55 5.56 -11.95 2.60
CA GLU A 55 6.50 -13.02 2.95
C GLU A 55 5.77 -14.34 3.24
N VAL A 56 4.62 -14.26 3.90
CA VAL A 56 3.80 -15.44 4.22
C VAL A 56 2.96 -15.90 3.02
N TYR A 57 2.41 -14.95 2.25
CA TYR A 57 1.50 -15.21 1.13
C TYR A 57 1.93 -14.46 -0.14
N PRO A 58 3.07 -14.82 -0.77
CA PRO A 58 3.65 -14.09 -1.89
C PRO A 58 2.80 -14.09 -3.16
N ASP A 59 1.93 -15.10 -3.32
CA ASP A 59 1.07 -15.30 -4.49
C ASP A 59 -0.41 -15.02 -4.20
N SER A 60 -0.74 -14.50 -3.02
CA SER A 60 -2.12 -14.15 -2.70
C SER A 60 -2.53 -12.85 -3.40
N GLU A 61 -3.50 -12.97 -4.30
CA GLU A 61 -4.05 -11.83 -5.06
C GLU A 61 -4.55 -10.71 -4.15
N GLY A 62 -5.22 -11.06 -3.05
CA GLY A 62 -5.76 -10.09 -2.10
C GLY A 62 -4.67 -9.30 -1.36
N VAL A 63 -3.59 -9.98 -0.95
CA VAL A 63 -2.46 -9.36 -0.25
C VAL A 63 -1.67 -8.47 -1.21
N LEU A 64 -1.44 -8.93 -2.45
CA LEU A 64 -0.79 -8.14 -3.49
C LEU A 64 -1.61 -6.88 -3.84
N ALA A 65 -2.93 -7.00 -3.96
CA ALA A 65 -3.81 -5.88 -4.26
C ALA A 65 -3.78 -4.80 -3.18
N ILE A 66 -3.89 -5.20 -1.91
CA ILE A 66 -3.88 -4.22 -0.81
C ILE A 66 -2.49 -3.60 -0.61
N SER A 67 -1.42 -4.39 -0.79
CA SER A 67 -0.03 -3.88 -0.73
C SER A 67 0.23 -2.84 -1.83
N ALA A 68 -0.25 -3.10 -3.05
CA ALA A 68 -0.18 -2.15 -4.16
C ALA A 68 -0.96 -0.86 -3.87
N LEU A 69 -2.13 -0.98 -3.23
CA LEU A 69 -2.94 0.17 -2.84
C LEU A 69 -2.22 1.04 -1.80
N VAL A 70 -1.60 0.44 -0.78
CA VAL A 70 -0.78 1.16 0.22
C VAL A 70 0.37 1.91 -0.48
N ALA A 71 1.09 1.24 -1.37
CA ALA A 71 2.18 1.86 -2.13
C ALA A 71 1.69 3.07 -2.96
N ILE A 72 0.52 2.95 -3.60
CA ILE A 72 -0.11 4.07 -4.33
C ILE A 72 -0.45 5.25 -3.43
N VAL A 73 -1.07 4.99 -2.26
CA VAL A 73 -1.44 6.05 -1.32
C VAL A 73 -0.20 6.76 -0.78
N ARG A 74 0.89 6.03 -0.57
CA ARG A 74 2.20 6.56 -0.19
C ARG A 74 2.95 7.27 -1.32
N GLN A 75 2.37 7.30 -2.54
CA GLN A 75 3.03 7.79 -3.74
C GLN A 75 4.33 7.04 -4.09
N ASP A 76 4.48 5.82 -3.58
CA ASP A 76 5.54 4.90 -3.98
C ASP A 76 5.15 4.20 -5.28
N TRP A 77 5.23 4.97 -6.37
CA TRP A 77 4.81 4.53 -7.69
C TRP A 77 5.67 3.38 -8.22
N LEU A 78 6.95 3.32 -7.82
CA LEU A 78 7.85 2.25 -8.26
C LEU A 78 7.43 0.93 -7.65
N TYR A 79 7.24 0.89 -6.32
CA TYR A 79 6.84 -0.32 -5.63
C TYR A 79 5.42 -0.76 -6.02
N ALA A 80 4.50 0.19 -6.18
CA ALA A 80 3.15 -0.07 -6.67
C ALA A 80 3.14 -0.76 -8.05
N VAL A 81 3.97 -0.30 -8.98
CA VAL A 81 4.04 -0.92 -10.33
C VAL A 81 4.50 -2.37 -10.23
N VAL A 82 5.54 -2.66 -9.46
CA VAL A 82 6.05 -4.04 -9.30
C VAL A 82 4.98 -4.97 -8.74
N LEU A 83 4.25 -4.53 -7.71
CA LEU A 83 3.18 -5.31 -7.10
C LEU A 83 2.00 -5.52 -8.05
N LEU A 84 1.60 -4.48 -8.78
CA LEU A 84 0.50 -4.55 -9.75
C LEU A 84 0.87 -5.39 -10.97
N GLU A 85 2.12 -5.34 -11.46
CA GLU A 85 2.59 -6.22 -12.53
C GLU A 85 2.54 -7.69 -12.11
N LYS A 86 3.01 -7.99 -10.89
CA LYS A 86 2.91 -9.35 -10.33
C LYS A 86 1.46 -9.79 -10.20
N LEU A 87 0.59 -8.90 -9.73
CA LEU A 87 -0.83 -9.18 -9.58
C LEU A 87 -1.53 -9.44 -10.92
N VAL A 88 -1.25 -8.63 -11.94
CA VAL A 88 -1.76 -8.84 -13.31
C VAL A 88 -1.21 -10.14 -13.90
N PHE A 89 0.05 -10.47 -13.63
CA PHE A 89 0.64 -11.72 -14.08
C PHE A 89 -0.05 -12.95 -13.46
N LEU A 90 -0.35 -12.91 -12.16
CA LEU A 90 -1.07 -13.99 -11.46
C LEU A 90 -2.53 -14.10 -11.89
N GLN A 91 -3.23 -12.97 -12.08
CA GLN A 91 -4.62 -12.96 -12.53
C GLN A 91 -4.77 -13.28 -14.03
N GLY A 92 -3.77 -12.94 -14.84
CA GLY A 92 -3.78 -13.10 -16.30
C GLY A 92 -4.98 -12.40 -16.94
N ASP A 93 -5.83 -13.19 -17.60
CA ASP A 93 -7.04 -12.69 -18.25
C ASP A 93 -8.14 -12.28 -17.27
N ARG A 94 -8.10 -12.79 -16.03
CA ARG A 94 -9.01 -12.41 -14.94
C ARG A 94 -8.62 -11.11 -14.25
N ALA A 95 -7.54 -10.46 -14.70
CA ALA A 95 -7.07 -9.21 -14.09
C ALA A 95 -8.17 -8.16 -14.15
N SER A 96 -8.64 -7.72 -12.98
CA SER A 96 -9.70 -6.71 -12.91
C SER A 96 -9.30 -5.44 -13.66
N ASP A 97 -10.25 -4.83 -14.37
CA ASP A 97 -10.06 -3.53 -15.04
C ASP A 97 -9.48 -2.47 -14.10
N LEU A 98 -9.89 -2.51 -12.82
CA LEU A 98 -9.34 -1.64 -11.79
C LEU A 98 -7.83 -1.83 -11.61
N THR A 99 -7.35 -3.08 -11.57
CA THR A 99 -5.93 -3.40 -11.42
C THR A 99 -5.11 -2.91 -12.61
N ARG A 100 -5.64 -3.10 -13.83
CA ARG A 100 -5.00 -2.61 -15.07
C ARG A 100 -4.94 -1.07 -15.08
N MET A 101 -6.03 -0.39 -14.75
CA MET A 101 -6.08 1.07 -14.64
C MET A 101 -5.10 1.60 -13.58
N MET A 102 -5.02 0.96 -12.41
CA MET A 102 -4.08 1.35 -11.35
C MET A 102 -2.62 1.17 -11.79
N LEU A 103 -2.32 0.12 -12.57
CA LEU A 103 -0.98 -0.12 -13.11
C LEU A 103 -0.59 0.96 -14.12
N GLU A 104 -1.47 1.28 -15.06
CA GLU A 104 -1.24 2.35 -16.04
C GLU A 104 -1.04 3.70 -15.35
N ARG A 105 -1.85 3.98 -14.33
CA ARG A 105 -1.74 5.17 -13.50
C ARG A 105 -0.38 5.23 -12.81
N ALA A 106 0.01 4.17 -12.12
CA ALA A 106 1.29 4.11 -11.40
C ALA A 106 2.49 4.25 -12.35
N ARG A 107 2.46 3.61 -13.54
CA ARG A 107 3.48 3.77 -14.59
C ARG A 107 3.58 5.22 -15.07
N LYS A 108 2.44 5.89 -15.26
CA LYS A 108 2.38 7.30 -15.67
C LYS A 108 2.98 8.22 -14.61
N TYR A 109 2.60 8.06 -13.34
CA TYR A 109 3.15 8.89 -12.27
C TYR A 109 4.63 8.62 -12.02
N ARG A 110 5.09 7.37 -12.16
CA ARG A 110 6.53 7.04 -12.15
C ARG A 110 7.29 7.78 -13.25
N GLY A 111 6.76 7.80 -14.48
CA GLY A 111 7.37 8.53 -15.60
C GLY A 111 7.32 10.06 -15.45
N ASN A 112 6.31 10.57 -14.75
CA ASN A 112 6.13 12.01 -14.52
C ASN A 112 6.84 12.53 -13.27
N ALA A 113 7.43 11.65 -12.44
CA ALA A 113 8.10 11.99 -11.19
C ALA A 113 9.48 12.69 -11.36
N MET A 114 9.87 13.07 -12.58
CA MET A 114 10.83 14.17 -12.81
C MET A 114 10.61 14.83 -14.18
N PRO A 115 10.00 16.03 -14.26
CA PRO A 115 10.67 17.11 -14.95
C PRO A 115 11.80 17.56 -14.03
N THR A 116 13.02 17.10 -14.28
CA THR A 116 14.19 17.74 -13.67
C THR A 116 14.10 19.22 -14.03
N LYS A 117 13.88 20.09 -13.03
CA LYS A 117 14.10 21.54 -13.17
C LYS A 117 15.60 21.76 -13.39
N ARG A 118 16.06 21.43 -14.59
CA ARG A 118 17.33 21.77 -15.24
C ARG A 118 17.12 21.74 -16.76
N GLN A 119 16.02 22.32 -17.22
CA GLN A 119 16.13 23.16 -18.41
C GLN A 119 16.42 24.58 -17.93
N THR A 120 17.56 24.70 -17.25
CA THR A 120 18.27 25.96 -17.08
C THR A 120 18.65 26.44 -18.48
N ILE A 121 17.97 27.48 -18.95
CA ILE A 121 18.55 28.62 -19.66
C ILE A 121 19.75 28.29 -20.58
N ALA A 122 19.50 27.67 -21.73
CA ALA A 122 20.49 27.62 -22.81
C ALA A 122 19.80 27.64 -24.18
N THR A 123 19.01 28.70 -24.42
CA THR A 123 18.75 29.20 -25.78
C THR A 123 18.72 30.72 -25.70
N ALA A 124 19.86 31.27 -25.29
CA ALA A 124 20.26 32.62 -25.62
C ALA A 124 21.67 32.49 -26.22
N ALA A 125 21.83 33.08 -27.41
CA ALA A 125 23.03 33.08 -28.27
C ALA A 125 23.24 31.84 -29.15
N HIS A 126 22.68 31.88 -30.36
CA HIS A 126 23.47 32.12 -31.57
C HIS A 126 22.59 32.62 -32.71
#